data_AF-A0A838VHS8-F1
#
_entry.id   AF-A0A838VHS8-F1
#
_cell.length_a   1.000
_cell.length_b   1.000
_cell.length_c   1.000
_cell.angle_alpha   90.00
_cell.angle_beta   90.00
_cell.angle_gamma   90.00
#
_symmetry.space_group_name_H-M   'P 1'
#
loop_
_entity.id
_entity.type
_entity.pdbx_description
1 polymer ?
#
loop_
_entity_poly.entity_id
_entity_poly.type
_entity_poly.pdbx_seq_one_letter_code
_entity_poly.pdbx_strand_id
1 'polypeptide(L)' 'MTALPKVALIAGPTASGKSALALMLAEKHGGTIINADSTQVYRDLRIVTARPSVEEEV' A
#
# COMPACT_ATOMS: atom_id res chain seq x y z
N MET A 1 15.36 -15.80 21.77
CA MET A 1 14.97 -15.29 20.43
C MET A 1 13.94 -14.20 20.66
N THR A 2 14.16 -13.00 20.12
CA THR A 2 13.15 -11.93 20.17
C THR A 2 12.02 -12.23 19.18
N ALA A 3 10.81 -11.78 19.48
CA ALA A 3 9.68 -11.92 18.55
C ALA A 3 9.93 -11.03 17.31
N LEU A 4 9.54 -11.53 16.13
CA LEU A 4 9.61 -10.76 14.89
C LEU A 4 8.55 -9.65 14.85
N PRO A 5 8.78 -8.56 14.10
CA PRO A 5 7.76 -7.54 13.87
C PRO A 5 6.51 -8.13 13.22
N LYS A 6 5.34 -7.58 13.56
CA LYS A 6 4.08 -7.95 12.90
C LYS A 6 4.04 -7.37 11.49
N VAL A 7 3.53 -8.14 10.54
CA VAL A 7 3.37 -7.74 9.14
C VAL A 7 1.99 -8.16 8.66
N ALA A 8 1.31 -7.28 7.92
CA ALA A 8 0.09 -7.59 7.20
C ALA A 8 0.38 -7.59 5.68
N LEU A 9 0.02 -8.68 5.00
CA LEU A 9 0.10 -8.78 3.55
C LEU A 9 -1.28 -8.56 2.93
N ILE A 10 -1.43 -7.51 2.12
CA ILE A 10 -2.68 -7.17 1.45
C ILE A 10 -2.52 -7.44 -0.05
N ALA A 11 -2.93 -8.64 -0.47
CA ALA A 11 -2.88 -9.07 -1.86
C ALA A 11 -4.29 -9.16 -2.47
N GLY A 12 -4.37 -9.10 -3.80
CA GLY A 12 -5.63 -9.17 -4.53
C GLY A 12 -5.58 -8.51 -5.92
N PRO A 13 -6.60 -8.72 -6.76
CA PRO A 13 -6.65 -8.19 -8.13
C PRO A 13 -6.52 -6.66 -8.20
N THR A 14 -6.08 -6.13 -9.34
CA THR A 14 -6.13 -4.67 -9.60
C THR A 14 -7.56 -4.16 -9.42
N ALA A 15 -7.71 -2.95 -8.89
CA ALA A 15 -8.99 -2.31 -8.56
C ALA A 15 -9.85 -3.00 -7.47
N SER A 16 -9.33 -3.98 -6.73
CA SER A 16 -10.07 -4.64 -5.64
C SER A 16 -10.11 -3.86 -4.31
N GLY A 17 -9.70 -2.59 -4.27
CA GLY A 17 -9.72 -1.76 -3.06
C GLY A 17 -8.56 -1.95 -2.06
N LYS A 18 -7.45 -2.58 -2.48
CA LYS A 18 -6.29 -2.86 -1.60
C LYS A 18 -5.70 -1.62 -0.92
N SER A 19 -5.52 -0.53 -1.68
CA SER A 19 -4.94 0.71 -1.15
C SER A 19 -5.82 1.30 -0.04
N ALA A 20 -7.14 1.31 -0.22
CA ALA A 20 -8.09 1.78 0.79
C ALA A 20 -8.02 0.93 2.08
N LEU A 21 -7.90 -0.40 1.95
CA LEU A 21 -7.71 -1.28 3.11
C LEU A 21 -6.37 -1.04 3.82
N ALA A 22 -5.30 -0.81 3.05
CA ALA A 22 -3.97 -0.53 3.59
C ALA A 22 -3.95 0.78 4.41
N LEU A 23 -4.57 1.84 3.88
CA LEU A 23 -4.71 3.12 4.57
C LEU A 23 -5.47 2.97 5.89
N MET A 24 -6.64 2.32 5.85
CA MET A 24 -7.45 2.08 7.06
C MET A 24 -6.70 1.27 8.12
N LEU A 25 -5.92 0.26 7.73
CA LEU A 25 -5.11 -0.52 8.67
C LEU A 25 -3.93 0.29 9.24
N ALA A 26 -3.28 1.10 8.40
CA ALA A 26 -2.18 1.96 8.82
C ALA A 26 -2.65 3.01 9.83
N GLU A 27 -3.76 3.71 9.56
CA GLU A 27 -4.38 4.66 10.49
C GLU A 27 -4.77 4.01 11.82
N LYS A 28 -5.40 2.83 11.76
CA LYS A 28 -5.88 2.11 12.95
C LYS A 28 -4.74 1.62 13.85
N HIS A 29 -3.59 1.27 13.26
CA HIS A 29 -2.50 0.60 13.98
C HIS A 29 -1.21 1.42 14.08
N GLY A 30 -1.17 2.64 13.53
CA GLY A 30 0.06 3.42 13.40
C GLY A 30 1.12 2.71 12.54
N GLY A 31 0.67 2.02 11.49
CA GLY A 31 1.52 1.19 10.64
C GLY A 31 2.14 1.97 9.47
N THR A 32 3.21 1.43 8.90
CA THR A 32 3.81 1.94 7.66
C THR A 32 3.39 1.06 6.48
N ILE A 33 2.90 1.69 5.41
CA ILE A 33 2.55 1.01 4.16
C ILE A 33 3.81 0.88 3.30
N ILE A 34 4.08 -0.31 2.78
CA ILE A 34 5.14 -0.57 1.81
C ILE A 34 4.49 -1.01 0.51
N ASN A 35 4.73 -0.26 -0.56
CA ASN A 35 4.22 -0.62 -1.89
C ASN A 35 4.93 -1.89 -2.40
N ALA A 36 4.13 -2.88 -2.81
CA ALA A 36 4.61 -4.15 -3.36
C ALA A 36 4.18 -4.38 -4.83
N ASP A 37 3.66 -3.34 -5.50
CA ASP A 37 3.30 -3.39 -6.92
C ASP A 37 4.52 -3.05 -7.79
N SER A 38 4.90 -3.96 -8.70
CA SER A 38 6.07 -3.81 -9.56
C SER A 38 5.94 -2.73 -10.64
N THR A 39 4.74 -2.21 -10.88
CA THR A 39 4.48 -1.18 -11.89
C THR A 39 4.36 0.22 -11.28
N GLN A 40 3.88 0.34 -10.03
CA GLN A 40 3.74 1.65 -9.37
C GLN A 40 5.07 2.29 -8.92
N VAL A 41 6.18 1.54 -9.02
CA VAL A 41 7.54 2.04 -8.75
C VAL A 41 8.01 3.06 -9.78
N TYR A 42 7.46 3.04 -11.00
CA TYR A 42 7.84 3.97 -12.06
C TYR A 42 7.22 5.34 -11.83
N ARG A 43 8.07 6.35 -11.65
CA ARG A 43 7.66 7.73 -11.33
C ARG A 43 6.64 8.32 -12.31
N ASP A 44 6.82 8.08 -13.60
CA ASP A 44 6.08 8.78 -14.64
C ASP A 44 4.74 8.10 -14.99
N LEU A 45 4.45 6.93 -14.41
CA LEU A 45 3.30 6.08 -14.78
C LEU A 45 2.14 6.09 -13.77
N ARG A 46 1.99 7.16 -12.98
CA ARG A 46 1.00 7.23 -11.87
C ARG A 46 -0.44 6.89 -12.30
N ILE A 47 -0.92 7.51 -13.38
CA ILE A 47 -2.31 7.35 -13.84
C ILE A 47 -2.58 5.93 -14.32
N VAL A 48 -1.70 5.38 -15.17
CA VAL A 48 -1.92 4.08 -15.82
C VAL A 48 -1.69 2.89 -14.88
N THR A 49 -1.00 3.10 -13.75
CA THR A 49 -0.72 2.06 -12.74
C THR A 49 -1.72 2.08 -11.58
N ALA A 50 -2.74 2.94 -11.65
CA ALA A 50 -3.68 3.18 -10.55
C ALA A 50 -2.96 3.46 -9.22
N ARG A 51 -1.84 4.20 -9.28
CA ARG A 51 -1.09 4.59 -8.09
C ARG A 51 -1.94 5.59 -7.29
N PRO A 52 -1.95 5.49 -5.95
CA PRO A 52 -2.65 6.46 -5.11
C PRO A 52 -2.28 7.91 -5.44
N SER A 53 -3.20 8.83 -5.15
CA SER A 53 -2.95 10.26 -5.31
C SER A 53 -1.81 10.72 -4.38
N VAL A 54 -1.31 11.93 -4.60
CA VAL A 54 -0.24 12.46 -3.72
C VAL A 54 -0.78 12.61 -2.29
N GLU A 55 -2.04 12.99 -2.15
CA GLU A 55 -2.73 13.16 -0.87
C GLU A 55 -2.94 11.83 -0.12
N GLU A 56 -3.07 10.72 -0.84
CA GLU A 56 -3.17 9.37 -0.25
C GLU A 56 -1.80 8.77 0.13
N GLU A 57 -0.70 9.37 -0.31
CA GLU A 57 0.67 8.93 0.01
C GLU A 57 1.28 9.63 1.24
N VAL A 58 0.58 10.61 1.82
CA VAL A 58 1.03 11.43 2.98
C VAL A 58 0.48 10.89 4.29
#